data_AF-A0AAW9KKF4-F1
#
_entry.id   AF-A0AAW9KKF4-F1
#
_cell.length_a   1.000
_cell.length_b   1.000
_cell.length_c   1.000
_cell.angle_alpha   90.00
_cell.angle_beta   90.00
_cell.angle_gamma   90.00
#
_symmetry.space_group_name_H-M   'P 1'
#
loop_
_entity.id
_entity.type
_entity.pdbx_description
1 polymer ?
#
loop_
_entity_poly.entity_id
_entity_poly.type
_entity_poly.pdbx_seq_one_letter_code
_entity_poly.pdbx_strand_id
1 'polypeptide(L)'
;AVAWARGLGYVYNRQALESFAQFGSDLDKDSKKRLEKGKRLVEILKQDQYSPMAVEKQIVILYAIVKDFLSDVKVSDVRKFERELLEYMDTHNRELLKKIVEVKSLTDEINVELEKSILEFKNIFLEDA
;
A
#
# COMPACT_ATOMS: atom_id res chain seq x y z
N ALA A 1 10.01 46.30 -35.36
CA ALA A 1 9.91 44.82 -35.26
C ALA A 1 10.67 44.19 -34.06
N VAL A 2 11.44 44.94 -33.24
CA VAL A 2 12.40 44.32 -32.28
C VAL A 2 11.87 44.19 -30.83
N ALA A 3 10.70 44.74 -30.48
CA ALA A 3 10.16 44.67 -29.12
C ALA A 3 9.46 43.34 -28.78
N TRP A 4 8.86 42.66 -29.76
CA TRP A 4 8.06 41.45 -29.53
C TRP A 4 8.89 40.16 -29.35
N ALA A 5 10.09 40.09 -29.93
CA ALA A 5 10.97 38.93 -29.82
C ALA A 5 11.60 38.74 -28.43
N ARG A 6 11.69 39.81 -27.62
CA ARG A 6 12.23 39.74 -26.26
C ARG A 6 11.26 39.14 -25.24
N GLY A 7 9.94 39.16 -25.48
CA GLY A 7 8.97 38.54 -24.57
C GLY A 7 8.91 37.02 -24.68
N LEU A 8 9.02 36.48 -25.90
CA LEU A 8 8.85 35.05 -26.19
C LEU A 8 9.96 34.17 -25.59
N GLY A 9 11.21 34.66 -25.51
CA GLY A 9 12.32 33.93 -24.89
C GLY A 9 12.19 33.75 -23.38
N TYR A 10 11.56 34.71 -22.68
CA TYR A 10 11.34 34.59 -21.22
C TYR A 10 10.23 33.60 -20.87
N VAL A 11 9.18 33.51 -21.70
CA VAL A 11 8.06 32.58 -21.47
C VAL A 11 8.50 31.13 -21.60
N TYR A 12 9.36 30.82 -22.59
CA TYR A 12 9.85 29.45 -22.81
C TYR A 12 10.72 28.94 -21.64
N ASN A 13 11.56 29.81 -21.06
CA ASN A 13 12.39 29.45 -19.91
C ASN A 13 11.57 29.33 -18.61
N ARG A 14 10.55 30.17 -18.39
CA ARG A 14 9.67 30.05 -17.21
C ARG A 14 8.88 28.76 -17.20
N GLN A 15 8.24 28.37 -18.31
CA GLN A 15 7.51 27.10 -18.38
C GLN A 15 8.44 25.90 -18.17
N ALA A 16 9.66 25.94 -18.71
CA ALA A 16 10.65 24.89 -18.45
C ALA A 16 11.06 24.85 -16.97
N LEU A 17 11.37 25.99 -16.36
CA LEU A 17 11.73 26.09 -14.93
C LEU A 17 10.59 25.68 -13.99
N GLU A 18 9.36 26.08 -14.29
CA GLU A 18 8.16 25.68 -13.55
C GLU A 18 7.92 24.18 -13.68
N SER A 19 8.10 23.63 -14.88
CA SER A 19 8.03 22.19 -15.12
C SER A 19 9.12 21.43 -14.33
N PHE A 20 10.37 21.91 -14.31
CA PHE A 20 11.46 21.30 -13.52
C PHE A 20 11.24 21.41 -12.00
N ALA A 21 10.75 22.55 -11.51
CA ALA A 21 10.40 22.72 -10.10
C ALA A 21 9.23 21.80 -9.70
N GLN A 22 8.24 21.64 -10.58
CA GLN A 22 7.11 20.75 -10.37
C GLN A 22 7.54 19.27 -10.43
N PHE A 23 8.40 18.89 -11.38
CA PHE A 23 9.03 17.56 -11.43
C PHE A 23 9.81 17.25 -10.15
N GLY A 24 10.57 18.19 -9.61
CA GLY A 24 11.26 18.01 -8.32
C GLY A 24 10.30 17.81 -7.16
N SER A 25 9.18 18.56 -7.12
CA SER A 25 8.19 18.48 -6.05
C SER A 25 7.33 17.20 -6.10
N ASP A 26 6.98 16.74 -7.30
CA ASP A 26 6.22 15.50 -7.51
C ASP A 26 7.11 14.27 -7.33
N LEU A 27 8.38 14.33 -7.76
CA LEU A 27 9.36 13.28 -7.51
C LEU A 27 9.61 13.09 -6.01
N ASP A 28 9.68 14.16 -5.23
CA ASP A 28 9.87 14.09 -3.77
C ASP A 28 8.66 13.43 -3.07
N LYS A 29 7.43 13.77 -3.47
CA LYS A 29 6.21 13.17 -2.92
C LYS A 29 6.07 11.69 -3.27
N ASP A 30 6.29 11.32 -4.53
CA ASP A 30 6.21 9.92 -4.98
C ASP A 30 7.33 9.07 -4.36
N SER A 31 8.54 9.61 -4.28
CA SER A 31 9.68 8.94 -3.64
C SER A 31 9.43 8.70 -2.14
N LYS A 32 8.85 9.67 -1.42
CA LYS A 32 8.47 9.51 -0.02
C LYS A 32 7.43 8.40 0.16
N LYS A 33 6.38 8.36 -0.66
CA LYS A 33 5.37 7.29 -0.61
C LYS A 33 5.98 5.92 -0.84
N ARG A 34 6.85 5.78 -1.84
CA ARG A 34 7.57 4.52 -2.12
C ARG A 34 8.47 4.10 -0.96
N LEU A 35 9.19 5.04 -0.35
CA LEU A 35 10.05 4.76 0.79
C LEU A 35 9.23 4.27 2.00
N GLU A 36 8.13 4.94 2.32
CA GLU A 36 7.25 4.55 3.42
C GLU A 36 6.60 3.18 3.16
N LYS A 37 6.17 2.90 1.92
CA LYS A 37 5.72 1.56 1.53
C LYS A 37 6.81 0.51 1.70
N GLY A 38 8.03 0.83 1.27
CA GLY A 38 9.19 -0.04 1.40
C GLY A 38 9.50 -0.39 2.87
N LYS A 39 9.43 0.59 3.78
CA LYS A 39 9.61 0.36 5.22
C LYS A 39 8.58 -0.64 5.76
N ARG A 40 7.31 -0.48 5.40
CA ARG A 40 6.22 -1.40 5.83
C ARG A 40 6.39 -2.80 5.25
N LEU A 41 6.79 -2.90 3.99
CA LEU A 41 7.07 -4.18 3.34
C LEU A 41 8.20 -4.92 4.08
N VAL A 42 9.28 -4.22 4.43
CA VAL A 42 10.39 -4.81 5.19
C VAL A 42 9.92 -5.30 6.57
N GLU A 43 9.06 -4.55 7.26
CA GLU A 43 8.53 -4.99 8.57
C GLU A 43 7.72 -6.29 8.48
N ILE A 44 6.87 -6.44 7.46
CA ILE A 44 6.05 -7.65 7.26
C ILE A 44 6.88 -8.86 6.83
N LEU A 45 7.93 -8.62 6.03
CA LEU A 45 8.83 -9.69 5.63
C LEU A 45 9.70 -10.22 6.78
N LYS A 46 9.75 -9.53 7.93
CA LYS A 46 10.42 -10.05 9.12
C LYS A 46 9.54 -11.12 9.78
N GLN A 47 9.86 -12.37 9.53
CA GLN A 47 9.26 -13.50 10.24
C GLN A 47 10.01 -13.81 11.55
N ASP A 48 9.26 -14.13 12.59
CA ASP A 48 9.83 -14.64 13.84
C ASP A 48 10.35 -16.08 13.61
N GLN A 49 11.46 -16.44 14.27
CA GLN A 49 12.03 -17.77 14.12
C GLN A 49 11.06 -18.85 14.60
N TYR A 50 10.98 -19.97 13.87
CA TYR A 50 10.14 -21.14 14.18
C TYR A 50 8.62 -20.91 14.14
N SER A 51 8.16 -19.82 13.51
CA SER A 51 6.72 -19.58 13.31
C SER A 51 6.35 -19.72 11.83
N PRO A 52 6.20 -20.95 11.29
CA PRO A 52 5.76 -21.14 9.91
C PRO A 52 4.34 -20.63 9.74
N MET A 53 4.17 -19.66 8.84
CA MET A 53 2.86 -19.11 8.50
C MET A 53 2.22 -19.91 7.35
N ALA A 54 0.93 -20.21 7.46
CA ALA A 54 0.17 -20.86 6.40
C ALA A 54 0.12 -19.99 5.12
N VAL A 55 0.05 -20.63 3.95
CA VAL A 55 0.17 -19.95 2.64
C VAL A 55 -0.96 -18.93 2.45
N GLU A 56 -2.18 -19.28 2.84
CA GLU A 56 -3.35 -18.40 2.79
C GLU A 56 -3.16 -17.13 3.60
N LYS A 57 -2.54 -17.23 4.79
CA LYS A 57 -2.25 -16.08 5.65
C LYS A 57 -1.17 -15.19 5.05
N GLN A 58 -0.15 -15.78 4.45
CA GLN A 58 0.89 -15.05 3.71
C GLN A 58 0.29 -14.29 2.50
N ILE A 59 -0.65 -14.91 1.78
CA ILE A 59 -1.33 -14.27 0.65
C ILE A 59 -2.12 -13.06 1.12
N VAL A 60 -2.88 -13.16 2.21
CA VAL A 60 -3.69 -12.05 2.75
C VAL A 60 -2.82 -10.84 3.10
N ILE A 61 -1.74 -11.04 3.87
CA ILE A 61 -0.90 -9.92 4.30
C ILE A 61 -0.13 -9.30 3.12
N LEU A 62 0.34 -10.12 2.18
CA LEU A 62 1.02 -9.64 0.98
C LEU A 62 0.06 -8.85 0.07
N TYR A 63 -1.16 -9.36 -0.12
CA TYR A 63 -2.21 -8.67 -0.85
C TYR A 63 -2.50 -7.29 -0.23
N ALA A 64 -2.57 -7.22 1.10
CA ALA A 64 -2.83 -5.98 1.82
C ALA A 64 -1.76 -4.90 1.56
N ILE A 65 -0.47 -5.27 1.54
CA ILE A 65 0.62 -4.34 1.21
C ILE A 65 0.62 -3.95 -0.26
N VAL A 66 0.45 -4.93 -1.16
CA VAL A 66 0.53 -4.70 -2.61
C VAL A 66 -0.53 -3.68 -3.02
N LYS A 67 -1.75 -3.84 -2.50
CA LYS A 67 -2.89 -2.93 -2.72
C LYS A 67 -2.85 -1.63 -1.91
N ASP A 68 -1.80 -1.41 -1.13
CA ASP A 68 -1.57 -0.16 -0.38
C ASP A 68 -2.54 0.09 0.78
N PHE A 69 -3.21 -0.95 1.31
CA PHE A 69 -4.16 -0.80 2.42
C PHE A 69 -3.48 -0.36 3.73
N LEU A 70 -2.18 -0.62 3.88
CA LEU A 70 -1.38 -0.26 5.06
C LEU A 70 -0.81 1.17 5.02
N SER A 71 -1.14 1.97 4.02
CA SER A 71 -0.63 3.35 3.87
C SER A 71 -0.95 4.25 5.07
N ASP A 72 -2.09 4.03 5.72
CA ASP A 72 -2.54 4.79 6.91
C ASP A 72 -1.99 4.22 8.23
N VAL A 73 -1.42 3.01 8.21
CA VAL A 73 -0.86 2.37 9.41
C VAL A 73 0.57 2.87 9.62
N LYS A 74 0.90 3.24 10.85
CA LYS A 74 2.26 3.64 11.25
C LYS A 74 3.19 2.43 11.17
N VAL A 75 4.44 2.64 10.77
CA VAL A 75 5.43 1.55 10.60
C VAL A 75 5.62 0.73 11.88
N SER A 76 5.54 1.37 13.06
CA SER A 76 5.61 0.70 14.37
C SER A 76 4.49 -0.30 14.62
N ASP A 77 3.31 -0.04 14.05
CA ASP A 77 2.09 -0.78 14.33
C ASP A 77 1.79 -1.85 13.27
N VAL A 78 2.60 -1.91 12.21
CA VAL A 78 2.46 -2.89 11.11
C VAL A 78 2.45 -4.33 11.61
N ARG A 79 3.33 -4.66 12.56
CA ARG A 79 3.39 -5.99 13.20
C ARG A 79 2.13 -6.30 14.01
N LYS A 80 1.54 -5.29 14.65
CA LYS A 80 0.29 -5.43 15.41
C LYS A 80 -0.88 -5.65 14.44
N PHE A 81 -0.96 -4.81 13.40
CA PHE A 81 -1.94 -4.92 12.33
C PHE A 81 -1.90 -6.29 11.65
N GLU A 82 -0.71 -6.82 11.34
CA GLU A 82 -0.56 -8.15 10.76
C GLU A 82 -1.20 -9.24 11.64
N ARG A 83 -0.84 -9.30 12.93
CA ARG A 83 -1.37 -10.32 13.83
C ARG A 83 -2.88 -10.23 13.98
N GLU A 84 -3.39 -9.02 14.22
CA GLU A 84 -4.82 -8.80 14.43
C GLU A 84 -5.63 -9.03 13.15
N LEU A 85 -5.10 -8.67 11.97
CA LEU A 85 -5.73 -9.01 10.69
C LEU A 85 -5.82 -10.53 10.51
N LEU A 86 -4.75 -11.26 10.82
CA LEU A 86 -4.74 -12.71 10.69
C LEU A 86 -5.72 -13.37 11.67
N GLU A 87 -5.82 -12.88 12.90
CA GLU A 87 -6.81 -13.34 13.90
C GLU A 87 -8.25 -13.01 13.47
N TYR A 88 -8.48 -11.82 12.93
CA TYR A 88 -9.77 -11.42 12.39
C TYR A 88 -10.21 -12.34 11.26
N MET A 89 -9.29 -12.65 10.33
CA MET A 89 -9.55 -13.55 9.20
C MET A 89 -9.81 -15.00 9.64
N ASP A 90 -9.11 -15.49 10.66
CA ASP A 90 -9.37 -16.82 11.23
C ASP A 90 -10.75 -16.91 11.89
N THR A 91 -11.21 -15.81 12.50
CA THR A 91 -12.46 -15.76 13.26
C THR A 91 -13.67 -15.53 12.36
N HIS A 92 -13.59 -14.58 11.43
CA HIS A 92 -14.73 -14.13 10.63
C HIS A 92 -14.74 -14.72 9.21
N ASN A 93 -13.56 -14.96 8.61
CA ASN A 93 -13.43 -15.23 7.18
C ASN A 93 -12.70 -16.54 6.88
N ARG A 94 -12.93 -17.55 7.72
CA ARG A 94 -12.28 -18.87 7.59
C ARG A 94 -12.64 -19.59 6.30
N GLU A 95 -13.83 -19.36 5.76
CA GLU A 95 -14.26 -19.90 4.46
C GLU A 95 -13.48 -19.28 3.30
N LEU A 96 -13.22 -17.98 3.35
CA LEU A 96 -12.40 -17.28 2.36
C LEU A 96 -10.96 -17.81 2.35
N LEU A 97 -10.38 -18.04 3.54
CA LEU A 97 -9.06 -18.67 3.66
C LEU A 97 -9.02 -20.05 3.00
N LYS A 98 -10.06 -20.89 3.17
CA LYS A 98 -10.15 -22.19 2.50
C LYS A 98 -10.26 -22.05 0.98
N LYS A 99 -11.10 -21.14 0.48
CA LYS A 99 -11.24 -20.88 -0.97
C LYS A 99 -9.90 -20.49 -1.60
N ILE A 100 -9.09 -19.68 -0.91
CA ILE A 100 -7.75 -19.28 -1.40
C ILE A 100 -6.84 -20.51 -1.57
N VAL A 101 -6.86 -21.44 -0.61
CA VAL A 101 -6.06 -22.67 -0.68
C VAL A 101 -6.54 -23.60 -1.79
N GLU A 102 -7.86 -23.74 -1.96
CA GLU A 102 -8.46 -24.65 -2.94
C GLU A 102 -8.31 -24.14 -4.38
N VAL A 103 -8.63 -22.87 -4.62
CA VAL A 103 -8.60 -22.26 -5.96
C VAL A 103 -7.17 -22.00 -6.42
N LYS A 104 -6.24 -21.74 -5.48
CA LYS A 104 -4.84 -21.38 -5.74
C LYS A 104 -4.66 -20.17 -6.67
N SER A 105 -5.72 -19.42 -6.90
CA SER A 105 -5.76 -18.23 -7.74
C SER A 105 -6.66 -17.19 -7.09
N LEU A 106 -6.25 -15.94 -7.19
CA LEU A 106 -7.02 -14.78 -6.73
C LEU A 106 -8.00 -14.38 -7.83
N THR A 107 -9.15 -15.06 -7.90
CA THR A 107 -10.25 -14.68 -8.78
C THR A 107 -10.84 -13.34 -8.36
N ASP A 108 -11.54 -12.65 -9.27
CA ASP A 108 -12.16 -11.35 -8.98
C ASP A 108 -13.10 -11.40 -7.77
N GLU A 109 -13.85 -12.50 -7.60
CA GLU A 109 -14.72 -12.71 -6.44
C GLU A 109 -13.94 -12.75 -5.12
N ILE A 110 -12.83 -13.50 -5.08
CA ILE A 110 -11.95 -13.61 -3.90
C ILE A 110 -11.32 -12.25 -3.61
N ASN A 111 -10.92 -11.50 -4.63
CA ASN A 111 -10.34 -10.17 -4.46
C ASN A 111 -11.33 -9.19 -3.83
N VAL A 112 -12.59 -9.20 -4.27
CA VAL A 112 -13.65 -8.35 -3.71
C VAL A 112 -13.93 -8.73 -2.26
N GLU A 113 -14.01 -10.03 -1.95
CA GLU A 113 -14.26 -10.51 -0.59
C GLU A 113 -13.09 -10.18 0.36
N LEU A 114 -11.84 -10.33 -0.11
CA LEU A 114 -10.64 -9.96 0.62
C LEU A 114 -10.55 -8.46 0.87
N GLU A 115 -10.79 -7.64 -0.15
CA GLU A 115 -10.75 -6.19 -0.04
C GLU A 115 -11.78 -5.69 0.98
N LYS A 116 -13.02 -6.18 0.89
CA LYS A 116 -14.06 -5.86 1.86
C LYS A 116 -13.63 -6.22 3.29
N SER A 117 -13.11 -7.42 3.48
CA SER A 117 -12.67 -7.93 4.78
C SER A 117 -11.53 -7.10 5.38
N ILE A 118 -10.53 -6.76 4.56
CA ILE A 118 -9.38 -5.95 4.98
C ILE A 118 -9.82 -4.53 5.32
N LEU A 119 -10.75 -3.93 4.56
CA LEU A 119 -11.28 -2.60 4.83
C LEU A 119 -12.11 -2.56 6.11
N GLU A 120 -12.98 -3.55 6.34
CA GLU A 120 -13.74 -3.67 7.57
C GLU A 120 -12.82 -3.79 8.79
N PHE A 121 -11.83 -4.69 8.74
CA PHE A 121 -10.83 -4.81 9.80
C PHE A 121 -10.02 -3.52 9.99
N LYS A 122 -9.59 -2.87 8.91
CA LYS A 122 -8.82 -1.63 8.98
C LYS A 122 -9.58 -0.53 9.71
N ASN A 123 -10.89 -0.40 9.46
CA ASN A 123 -11.71 0.58 10.17
C ASN A 123 -11.76 0.28 11.67
N ILE A 124 -11.95 -0.98 12.06
CA ILE A 124 -11.92 -1.41 13.46
C ILE A 124 -10.56 -1.09 14.10
N PHE A 125 -9.47 -1.44 13.41
CA PHE A 125 -8.11 -1.18 13.90
C PHE A 125 -7.83 0.31 14.10
N LEU A 126 -8.31 1.17 13.20
CA LEU A 126 -8.14 2.62 13.29
C LEU A 126 -9.05 3.28 14.34
N GLU A 127 -10.17 2.66 14.69
CA GLU A 127 -11.02 3.09 15.81
C GLU A 127 -10.35 2.78 17.17
N ASP A 128 -9.60 1.68 17.26
CA ASP A 128 -8.92 1.22 18.47
C ASP A 128 -7.47 1.77 18.65
N ALA A 129 -6.90 2.46 17.65
CA ALA A 129 -5.50 2.91 17.61
C ALA A 129 -5.30 4.42 17.86
#